data_AF-A0A6I3VES9-F1
#
_entry.id   AF-A0A6I3VES9-F1
#
_cell.length_a   1.000
_cell.length_b   1.000
_cell.length_c   1.000
_cell.angle_alpha   90.00
_cell.angle_beta   90.00
_cell.angle_gamma   90.00
#
_symmetry.space_group_name_H-M   'P 1'
#
loop_
_entity.id
_entity.type
_entity.pdbx_description
1 polymer ?
#
loop_
_entity_poly.entity_id
_entity_poly.type
_entity_poly.pdbx_seq_one_letter_code
_entity_poly.pdbx_strand_id
1 'polypeptide(L)'
;SVKKSSLTKELKEKILHYHNQKFSPEMMVMAKGVNVGISTIYYWIHHGKLGLSKQDLLYPRKGKALKKQASTNFKPAGQSIEQRSEAINLR
;
A
#
# COMPACT_ATOMS: atom_id res chain seq x y z
N SER A 1 9.34 7.69 -21.44
CA SER A 1 8.04 8.35 -21.69
C SER A 1 6.92 7.43 -21.18
N VAL A 2 6.15 7.85 -20.16
CA VAL A 2 5.06 7.02 -19.60
C VAL A 2 3.85 7.11 -20.51
N LYS A 3 3.33 5.98 -20.99
CA LYS A 3 2.12 5.93 -21.82
C LYS A 3 0.95 6.59 -21.06
N LYS A 4 0.24 7.52 -21.71
CA LYS A 4 -0.96 8.17 -21.14
C LYS A 4 -2.02 7.09 -20.89
N SER A 5 -2.69 7.14 -19.74
CA SER A 5 -3.78 6.21 -19.42
C SER A 5 -4.98 6.48 -20.34
N SER A 6 -5.48 5.45 -21.01
CA SER A 6 -6.67 5.48 -21.89
C SER A 6 -7.99 5.54 -21.12
N LEU A 7 -8.02 6.21 -19.96
CA LEU A 7 -9.21 6.28 -19.12
C LEU A 7 -10.22 7.25 -19.74
N THR A 8 -11.22 6.73 -20.44
CA THR A 8 -12.34 7.52 -20.96
C THR A 8 -13.35 7.82 -19.85
N LYS A 9 -14.16 8.86 -20.05
CA LYS A 9 -15.18 9.30 -19.06
C LYS A 9 -16.21 8.19 -18.79
N GLU A 10 -16.73 7.58 -19.84
CA GLU A 10 -17.70 6.48 -19.76
C GLU A 10 -17.15 5.27 -18.97
N LEU A 11 -15.89 4.93 -19.21
CA LEU A 11 -15.24 3.81 -18.52
C LEU A 11 -15.09 4.12 -17.03
N LYS A 12 -14.69 5.35 -16.69
CA LYS A 12 -14.59 5.80 -15.31
C LYS A 12 -15.94 5.73 -14.61
N GLU A 13 -17.01 6.18 -15.25
CA GLU A 13 -18.37 6.16 -14.70
C GLU A 13 -18.88 4.73 -14.49
N LYS A 14 -18.67 3.82 -15.46
CA LYS A 14 -18.98 2.39 -15.30
C LYS A 14 -18.25 1.78 -14.11
N ILE A 15 -16.95 2.08 -13.97
CA ILE A 15 -16.15 1.57 -12.86
C ILE A 15 -16.67 2.09 -11.51
N LEU A 16 -16.98 3.39 -11.43
CA LEU A 16 -17.49 4.01 -10.22
C LEU A 16 -18.88 3.47 -9.82
N HIS A 17 -19.76 3.25 -10.80
CA HIS A 17 -21.09 2.70 -10.57
C HIS A 17 -21.03 1.31 -9.91
N TYR A 18 -20.23 0.40 -10.45
CA TYR A 18 -20.09 -0.94 -9.88
C TYR A 18 -19.34 -0.94 -8.54
N HIS A 19 -18.41 -0.01 -8.36
CA HIS A 19 -17.76 0.17 -7.08
C HIS A 19 -18.75 0.57 -5.97
N ASN A 20 -19.68 1.47 -6.26
CA ASN A 20 -20.75 1.87 -5.35
C ASN A 20 -21.68 0.70 -4.99
N GLN A 21 -21.86 -0.24 -5.93
CA GLN A 21 -22.58 -1.51 -5.72
C GLN A 21 -21.76 -2.58 -4.99
N LYS A 22 -20.56 -2.23 -4.49
CA LYS A 22 -19.65 -3.12 -3.74
C LYS A 22 -19.11 -4.31 -4.55
N PHE A 23 -18.99 -4.17 -5.87
CA PHE A 23 -18.31 -5.17 -6.70
C PHE A 23 -16.78 -5.09 -6.57
N SER A 24 -16.10 -6.25 -6.59
CA SER A 24 -14.65 -6.31 -6.72
C SER A 24 -14.21 -6.06 -8.17
N PRO A 25 -12.96 -5.63 -8.40
CA PRO A 25 -12.43 -5.52 -9.75
C PRO A 25 -12.49 -6.82 -10.57
N GLU A 26 -12.39 -8.00 -9.95
CA GLU A 26 -12.55 -9.27 -10.69
C GLU A 26 -13.97 -9.44 -11.20
N MET A 27 -14.97 -9.15 -10.37
CA MET A 27 -16.38 -9.24 -10.74
C MET A 27 -16.75 -8.25 -11.85
N MET A 28 -16.18 -7.05 -11.81
CA MET A 28 -16.43 -6.04 -12.83
C MET A 28 -15.95 -6.48 -14.21
N VAL A 29 -14.79 -7.15 -14.27
CA VAL A 29 -14.24 -7.65 -15.53
C VAL A 29 -14.98 -8.91 -15.98
N MET A 30 -15.20 -9.87 -15.08
CA MET A 30 -15.76 -11.18 -15.42
C MET A 30 -17.28 -11.18 -15.59
N ALA A 31 -18.02 -10.52 -14.69
CA ALA A 31 -19.48 -10.55 -14.68
C ALA A 31 -20.13 -9.36 -15.40
N LYS A 32 -19.44 -8.21 -15.48
CA LYS A 32 -19.98 -6.99 -16.10
C LYS A 32 -19.31 -6.63 -17.43
N GLY A 33 -18.29 -7.37 -17.85
CA GLY A 33 -17.64 -7.18 -19.15
C GLY A 33 -16.91 -5.84 -19.27
N VAL A 34 -16.35 -5.31 -18.18
CA VAL A 34 -15.49 -4.12 -18.26
C VAL A 34 -14.26 -4.46 -19.09
N ASN A 35 -14.07 -3.77 -20.23
CA ASN A 35 -13.01 -4.02 -21.22
C ASN A 35 -11.61 -3.56 -20.75
N VAL A 36 -11.24 -3.86 -19.51
CA VAL A 36 -9.97 -3.47 -18.90
C VAL A 36 -9.48 -4.62 -18.04
N GLY A 37 -8.18 -4.91 -18.07
CA GLY A 37 -7.60 -5.90 -17.17
C GLY A 37 -7.79 -5.56 -15.69
N ILE A 38 -8.00 -6.59 -14.87
CA ILE A 38 -8.19 -6.47 -13.40
C ILE A 38 -7.05 -5.67 -12.75
N SER A 39 -5.81 -5.96 -13.14
CA SER A 39 -4.60 -5.30 -12.65
C SER A 39 -4.60 -3.80 -12.94
N THR A 40 -5.10 -3.38 -14.10
CA THR A 40 -5.18 -1.98 -14.51
C THR A 40 -6.19 -1.20 -13.66
N ILE A 41 -7.32 -1.82 -13.30
CA ILE A 41 -8.30 -1.22 -12.38
C ILE A 41 -7.66 -0.99 -11.02
N TYR A 42 -7.01 -2.01 -10.44
CA TYR A 42 -6.27 -1.86 -9.18
C TYR A 42 -5.17 -0.78 -9.28
N TYR A 43 -4.45 -0.74 -10.39
CA TYR A 43 -3.43 0.29 -10.64
C TYR A 43 -4.04 1.70 -10.61
N TRP A 44 -5.18 1.93 -11.26
CA TRP A 44 -5.84 3.23 -11.24
C TRP A 44 -6.39 3.64 -9.87
N ILE A 45 -6.94 2.68 -9.10
CA ILE A 45 -7.41 2.92 -7.72
C ILE A 45 -6.22 3.26 -6.82
N HIS A 46 -5.12 2.53 -6.90
CA HIS A 46 -3.93 2.79 -6.09
C HIS A 46 -3.27 4.14 -6.36
N HIS A 47 -3.39 4.65 -7.59
CA HIS A 47 -2.84 5.95 -7.99
C HIS A 47 -3.88 7.07 -7.95
N GLY A 48 -5.09 6.82 -7.43
CA GLY A 48 -6.14 7.85 -7.28
C GLY A 48 -6.71 8.39 -8.59
N LYS A 49 -6.43 7.77 -9.75
CA LYS A 49 -6.88 8.26 -11.06
C LYS A 49 -8.42 8.24 -11.21
N LEU A 50 -9.06 7.33 -10.49
CA LEU A 50 -10.51 7.17 -10.47
C LEU A 50 -11.19 8.04 -9.41
N GLY A 51 -10.43 8.72 -8.54
CA GLY A 51 -10.98 9.35 -7.33
C GLY A 51 -11.33 8.36 -6.23
N LEU A 52 -10.87 7.10 -6.37
CA LEU A 52 -11.03 6.03 -5.38
C LEU A 52 -9.72 5.84 -4.63
N SER A 53 -9.83 5.55 -3.33
CA SER A 53 -8.70 5.23 -2.46
C SER A 53 -8.65 3.73 -2.17
N LYS A 54 -7.54 3.28 -1.57
CA LYS A 54 -7.40 1.88 -1.13
C LYS A 54 -8.43 1.47 -0.08
N GLN A 55 -8.96 2.44 0.67
CA GLN A 55 -9.91 2.20 1.75
C GLN A 55 -11.32 1.94 1.23
N ASP A 56 -11.64 2.44 0.03
CA ASP A 56 -12.97 2.33 -0.54
C ASP A 56 -13.22 0.94 -1.15
N LEU A 57 -12.15 0.20 -1.47
CA LEU A 57 -12.20 -1.19 -1.93
C LEU A 57 -13.00 -2.07 -0.97
N LEU A 58 -13.76 -3.01 -1.53
CA LEU A 58 -14.50 -4.02 -0.75
C LEU A 58 -13.61 -4.73 0.27
N TYR A 59 -12.36 -5.03 -0.12
CA TYR A 59 -11.34 -5.60 0.74
C TYR A 59 -10.10 -4.70 0.76
N PRO A 60 -10.04 -3.72 1.66
CA PRO A 60 -8.93 -2.79 1.73
C PRO A 60 -7.70 -3.50 2.29
N ARG A 61 -6.59 -3.46 1.54
CA ARG A 61 -5.33 -4.03 2.01
C ARG A 61 -4.81 -3.20 3.18
N LYS A 62 -4.66 -3.84 4.34
CA LYS A 62 -4.03 -3.20 5.51
C LYS A 62 -2.66 -2.67 5.12
N GLY A 63 -2.43 -1.37 5.38
CA GLY A 63 -1.13 -0.76 5.23
C GLY A 63 -0.11 -1.44 6.15
N LYS A 64 1.17 -1.41 5.76
CA LYS A 64 2.23 -1.79 6.70
C LYS A 64 2.20 -0.78 7.85
N ALA A 65 2.10 -1.26 9.08
CA ALA A 65 2.31 -0.41 10.24
C ALA A 65 3.71 0.22 10.12
N LEU A 66 3.82 1.50 10.46
CA LEU A 66 5.13 2.13 10.63
C LEU A 66 5.90 1.29 11.65
N LYS A 67 7.07 0.78 11.24
CA LYS A 67 7.93 0.08 12.19
C LYS A 67 8.21 1.05 13.33
N LYS A 68 7.90 0.64 14.56
CA LYS A 68 8.25 1.43 15.75
C LYS A 68 9.74 1.72 15.67
N GLN A 69 10.11 2.99 15.61
CA GLN A 69 11.52 3.35 15.73
C GLN A 69 12.00 2.91 17.11
N ALA A 70 13.25 2.44 17.18
CA ALA A 70 13.91 2.24 18.46
C ALA A 70 13.87 3.58 19.21
N SER A 71 13.47 3.54 20.48
CA SER A 71 13.47 4.75 21.29
C SER A 71 14.88 5.32 21.37
N THR A 72 14.99 6.63 21.62
CA THR A 72 16.29 7.29 21.84
C THR A 72 17.09 6.66 22.99
N ASN A 73 16.41 5.95 23.90
CA ASN A 73 16.99 5.22 25.02
C ASN A 73 17.39 3.76 24.68
N PHE A 74 17.33 3.36 23.40
CA PHE A 74 17.77 2.04 22.97
C PHE A 74 19.30 1.93 23.11
N LYS A 75 19.77 1.17 24.11
CA LYS A 75 21.19 0.89 24.29
C LYS A 75 21.66 -0.06 23.18
N PRO A 76 22.59 0.33 22.29
CA PRO A 76 23.09 -0.58 21.27
C PRO A 76 23.92 -1.68 21.92
N ALA A 77 23.71 -2.93 21.50
CA ALA A 77 24.53 -4.05 21.93
C ALA A 77 25.99 -3.83 21.47
N GLY A 78 26.95 -3.92 22.40
CA GLY A 78 28.39 -3.79 22.09
C GLY A 78 29.13 -2.67 22.83
N GLN A 79 28.44 -1.69 23.43
CA GLN A 79 29.09 -0.62 24.22
C GLN A 79 29.76 -1.12 25.51
N SER A 80 29.48 -2.34 25.94
CA SER A 80 30.00 -2.91 27.18
C SER A 80 31.52 -3.13 27.18
N ILE A 81 32.15 -3.19 26.01
CA ILE A 81 33.60 -3.39 25.88
C ILE A 81 34.33 -2.06 26.12
N GLU A 82 33.84 -0.97 25.52
CA GLU A 82 34.42 0.37 25.67
C GLU A 82 34.14 0.98 27.05
N GLN A 83 33.01 0.64 27.66
CA GLN A 83 32.61 1.13 28.98
C GLN A 83 33.14 0.27 30.14
N ARG A 84 33.94 -0.76 29.85
CA ARG A 84 34.51 -1.66 30.85
C ARG A 84 35.60 -0.95 31.64
N SER A 85 35.52 -0.96 32.96
CA SER A 85 36.53 -0.36 33.84
C SER A 85 37.85 -1.14 33.78
N GLU A 86 38.97 -0.43 33.60
CA GLU A 86 40.33 -0.98 33.53
C GLU A 86 40.76 -1.73 34.81
N ALA A 87 40.13 -1.41 35.95
CA ALA A 87 40.34 -2.07 37.24
C ALA A 87 40.10 -3.59 37.21
N ILE A 88 39.32 -4.09 36.24
CA ILE A 88 39.05 -5.53 36.08
C ILE A 88 40.30 -6.29 35.55
N ASN A 89 41.24 -5.59 34.91
CA ASN A 89 42.46 -6.19 34.36
C ASN A 89 43.63 -6.18 35.35
N LEU A 90 43.48 -5.54 36.51
CA LEU A 90 44.45 -5.55 37.59
C LEU A 90 44.18 -6.77 38.47
N ARG A 91 44.82 -7.91 38.15
CA ARG A 91 44.81 -9.11 38.99
C ARG A 91 46.22 -9.50 39.37
#